data_AF-A0A1H3WMB0-F1
#
_entry.id   AF-A0A1H3WMB0-F1
#
_cell.length_a   1.000
_cell.length_b   1.000
_cell.length_c   1.000
_cell.angle_alpha   90.00
_cell.angle_beta   90.00
_cell.angle_gamma   90.00
#
_symmetry.space_group_name_H-M   'P 1'
#
loop_
_entity.id
_entity.type
_entity.pdbx_description
1 polymer ?
#
loop_
_entity_poly.entity_id
_entity_poly.type
_entity_poly.pdbx_seq_one_letter_code
_entity_poly.pdbx_strand_id
1 'polypeptide(L)'
;MSFQTSDIWNDHSSEMYFFCLKKVQNEDIAKEVLQNTFFKIHKNINQLKSPSQSRSWAFQILRNEIINYHREGLPQDDHEDLSALSSDEFKDQFCCFERFINELPPHYKTAITLVYIKGKKQSEAAELIGISLANMKARIRRAKDILKKRFNECCQFSFNDKGELIGESNCAHCED
;
A
#
# COMPACT_ATOMS: atom_id res chain seq x y z
N MET A 1 23.84 9.99 -14.20
CA MET A 1 22.59 10.76 -14.30
C MET A 1 22.13 11.09 -12.90
N SER A 2 21.83 12.36 -12.63
CA SER A 2 21.26 12.80 -11.35
C SER A 2 19.80 12.38 -11.30
N PHE A 3 19.41 11.55 -10.34
CA PHE A 3 18.02 11.15 -10.14
C PHE A 3 17.22 12.34 -9.59
N GLN A 4 16.07 12.66 -10.19
CA GLN A 4 15.30 13.87 -9.91
C GLN A 4 13.97 13.57 -9.22
N THR A 5 13.40 14.58 -8.58
CA THR A 5 12.04 14.50 -8.00
C THR A 5 10.98 14.24 -9.08
N SER A 6 11.18 14.76 -10.30
CA SER A 6 10.29 14.52 -11.44
C SER A 6 10.17 13.04 -11.79
N ASP A 7 11.25 12.27 -11.63
CA ASP A 7 11.25 10.84 -11.93
C ASP A 7 10.30 10.10 -10.97
N ILE A 8 10.40 10.40 -9.68
CA ILE A 8 9.48 9.85 -8.65
C ILE A 8 8.03 10.30 -8.89
N TRP A 9 7.84 11.56 -9.29
CA TRP A 9 6.51 12.10 -9.56
C TRP A 9 5.83 11.33 -10.69
N ASN A 10 6.52 11.21 -11.83
CA ASN A 10 5.98 10.54 -13.01
C ASN A 10 5.71 9.06 -12.74
N ASP A 11 6.58 8.39 -12.01
CA ASP A 11 6.47 6.95 -11.79
C ASP A 11 5.48 6.57 -10.68
N HIS A 12 5.26 7.44 -9.68
CA HIS A 12 4.60 7.04 -8.43
C HIS A 12 3.51 7.99 -7.90
N SER A 13 3.35 9.21 -8.44
CA SER A 13 2.41 10.20 -7.87
C SER A 13 0.96 9.70 -7.80
N SER A 14 0.44 9.05 -8.85
CA SER A 14 -0.91 8.48 -8.87
C SER A 14 -1.08 7.38 -7.82
N GLU A 15 -0.12 6.44 -7.72
CA GLU A 15 -0.17 5.37 -6.73
C GLU A 15 -0.14 5.93 -5.30
N MET A 16 0.72 6.91 -5.05
CA MET A 16 0.85 7.58 -3.76
C MET A 16 -0.42 8.38 -3.41
N TYR A 17 -1.06 9.02 -4.39
CA TYR A 17 -2.33 9.73 -4.23
C TYR A 17 -3.44 8.78 -3.77
N PHE A 18 -3.69 7.69 -4.50
CA PHE A 18 -4.73 6.73 -4.14
C PHE A 18 -4.43 6.02 -2.81
N PHE A 19 -3.15 5.79 -2.51
CA PHE A 19 -2.74 5.30 -1.20
C PHE A 19 -3.11 6.28 -0.08
N CYS A 20 -2.85 7.59 -0.26
CA CYS A 20 -3.28 8.62 0.68
C CYS A 20 -4.80 8.66 0.81
N LEU A 21 -5.51 8.75 -0.31
CA LEU A 21 -6.98 8.85 -0.34
C LEU A 21 -7.64 7.69 0.41
N LYS A 22 -7.11 6.47 0.26
CA LYS A 22 -7.57 5.30 1.01
C LYS A 22 -7.35 5.40 2.53
N LYS A 23 -6.37 6.16 2.99
CA LYS A 23 -6.03 6.31 4.42
C LYS A 23 -6.75 7.50 5.07
N VAL A 24 -6.84 8.62 4.37
CA VAL A 24 -7.44 9.85 4.91
C VAL A 24 -8.91 10.00 4.56
N GLN A 25 -9.40 9.28 3.54
CA GLN A 25 -10.79 9.31 3.07
C GLN A 25 -11.32 10.72 2.73
N ASN A 26 -10.43 11.66 2.43
CA ASN A 26 -10.74 13.03 2.06
C ASN A 26 -9.77 13.46 0.94
N GLU A 27 -10.31 13.97 -0.17
CA GLU A 27 -9.51 14.35 -1.33
C GLU A 27 -8.58 15.53 -1.09
N ASP A 28 -9.04 16.57 -0.40
CA ASP A 28 -8.26 17.78 -0.16
C ASP A 28 -7.09 17.47 0.76
N ILE A 29 -7.34 16.70 1.82
CA ILE A 29 -6.30 16.20 2.70
C ILE A 29 -5.33 15.28 1.94
N ALA A 30 -5.83 14.40 1.08
CA ALA A 30 -4.97 13.51 0.29
C ALA A 30 -4.03 14.30 -0.62
N LYS A 31 -4.53 15.36 -1.27
CA LYS A 31 -3.74 16.27 -2.11
C LYS A 31 -2.70 17.03 -1.28
N GLU A 32 -3.07 17.54 -0.11
CA GLU A 32 -2.16 18.24 0.80
C GLU A 32 -1.02 17.33 1.30
N VAL A 33 -1.37 16.14 1.82
CA VAL A 33 -0.40 15.16 2.30
C VAL A 33 0.55 14.75 1.17
N LEU A 34 0.03 14.54 -0.05
CA LEU A 34 0.84 14.22 -1.22
C LEU A 34 1.78 15.36 -1.58
N GLN A 35 1.30 16.60 -1.60
CA GLN A 35 2.11 17.79 -1.87
C GLN A 35 3.26 17.93 -0.86
N ASN A 36 2.95 17.84 0.44
CA ASN A 36 3.94 17.88 1.52
C ASN A 36 4.97 16.76 1.41
N THR A 37 4.52 15.56 0.99
CA THR A 37 5.41 14.43 0.73
C THR A 37 6.39 14.74 -0.38
N PHE A 38 5.93 15.28 -1.52
CA PHE A 38 6.80 15.60 -2.65
C PHE A 38 7.76 16.76 -2.35
N PHE A 39 7.33 17.72 -1.55
CA PHE A 39 8.22 18.77 -1.03
C PHE A 39 9.37 18.17 -0.21
N LYS A 40 9.07 17.21 0.69
CA LYS A 40 10.08 16.52 1.50
C LYS A 40 10.97 15.60 0.66
N ILE A 41 10.42 14.95 -0.36
CA ILE A 41 11.18 14.18 -1.35
C ILE A 41 12.18 15.10 -2.05
N HIS A 42 11.73 16.25 -2.55
CA HIS A 42 12.60 17.19 -3.26
C HIS A 42 13.75 17.66 -2.37
N LYS A 43 13.44 18.06 -1.13
CA LYS A 43 14.44 18.52 -0.15
C LYS A 43 15.49 17.45 0.20
N ASN A 44 15.09 16.18 0.20
CA ASN A 44 15.93 15.07 0.66
C ASN A 44 16.37 14.14 -0.48
N ILE A 45 16.19 14.52 -1.75
CA ILE A 45 16.47 13.63 -2.90
C ILE A 45 17.92 13.14 -2.92
N ASN A 46 18.85 13.97 -2.42
CA ASN A 46 20.27 13.64 -2.29
C ASN A 46 20.55 12.51 -1.28
N GLN A 47 19.60 12.16 -0.41
CA GLN A 47 19.72 11.04 0.54
C GLN A 47 19.31 9.71 -0.10
N LEU A 48 18.75 9.72 -1.31
CA LEU A 48 18.40 8.50 -2.01
C LEU A 48 19.66 7.74 -2.41
N LYS A 49 19.86 6.57 -1.80
CA LYS A 49 21.06 5.74 -2.00
C LYS A 49 21.12 5.09 -3.38
N SER A 50 19.97 4.75 -3.96
CA SER A 50 19.88 4.10 -5.26
C SER A 50 18.54 4.39 -5.94
N PRO A 51 18.51 4.64 -7.26
CA PRO A 51 17.26 4.74 -8.02
C PRO A 51 16.34 3.54 -7.85
N SER A 52 16.88 2.34 -7.68
CA SER A 52 16.09 1.10 -7.45
C SER A 52 15.27 1.12 -6.15
N GLN A 53 15.60 2.01 -5.21
CA GLN A 53 14.93 2.14 -3.91
C GLN A 53 14.01 3.38 -3.85
N SER A 54 13.89 4.13 -4.95
CA SER A 54 13.12 5.39 -5.03
C SER A 54 11.70 5.23 -4.52
N ARG A 55 11.00 4.17 -4.97
CA ARG A 55 9.63 3.87 -4.57
C ARG A 55 9.52 3.62 -3.07
N SER A 56 10.32 2.69 -2.54
CA SER A 56 10.25 2.36 -1.10
C SER A 56 10.57 3.56 -0.22
N TRP A 57 11.52 4.39 -0.64
CA TRP A 57 11.91 5.61 0.06
C TRP A 57 10.83 6.69 0.01
N ALA A 58 10.26 6.97 -1.16
CA ALA A 58 9.14 7.91 -1.34
C ALA A 58 7.92 7.49 -0.50
N PHE A 59 7.55 6.21 -0.52
CA PHE A 59 6.48 5.67 0.31
C PHE A 59 6.80 5.66 1.80
N GLN A 60 8.06 5.70 2.21
CA GLN A 60 8.41 5.87 3.62
C GLN A 60 8.12 7.30 4.07
N ILE A 61 8.46 8.31 3.25
CA ILE A 61 8.13 9.72 3.52
C ILE A 61 6.61 9.90 3.55
N LEU A 62 5.88 9.37 2.57
CA LEU A 62 4.41 9.43 2.50
C LEU A 62 3.75 8.89 3.78
N ARG A 63 4.18 7.72 4.26
CA ARG A 63 3.63 7.13 5.48
C ARG A 63 3.90 8.00 6.71
N ASN A 64 5.06 8.64 6.77
CA ASN A 64 5.36 9.58 7.86
C ASN A 64 4.45 10.81 7.79
N GLU A 65 4.16 11.33 6.60
CA GLU A 65 3.22 12.46 6.44
C GLU A 65 1.80 12.10 6.85
N ILE A 66 1.30 10.91 6.45
CA ILE A 66 -0.01 10.42 6.90
C ILE A 66 -0.05 10.28 8.43
N ILE A 67 1.01 9.75 9.05
CA ILE A 67 1.10 9.64 10.51
C ILE A 67 1.10 11.02 11.17
N ASN A 68 1.81 12.00 10.61
CA ASN A 68 1.84 13.35 11.14
C ASN A 68 0.46 14.01 11.08
N TYR A 69 -0.22 13.90 9.93
CA TYR A 69 -1.60 14.34 9.77
C TYR A 69 -2.52 13.77 10.85
N HIS A 70 -2.50 12.45 11.07
CA HIS A 70 -3.32 11.82 12.11
C HIS A 70 -2.90 12.19 13.55
N ARG A 71 -1.63 12.55 13.78
CA ARG A 71 -1.13 12.98 15.10
C ARG A 71 -1.55 14.41 15.41
N GLU A 72 -1.56 15.28 14.41
CA GLU A 72 -1.96 16.68 14.52
C GLU A 72 -3.50 16.83 14.64
N GLY A 73 -4.27 15.81 14.24
CA GLY A 73 -5.73 15.78 14.25
C GLY A 73 -6.43 15.08 15.41
N LEU A 74 -5.81 14.85 16.57
CA LEU A 74 -6.50 14.25 17.74
C LEU A 74 -6.87 15.30 18.80
N PRO A 75 -8.18 15.60 18.92
CA PRO A 75 -8.97 15.24 20.08
C PRO A 75 -9.76 13.96 19.77
N GLN A 76 -9.86 13.05 20.74
CA GLN A 76 -10.85 11.98 20.68
C GLN A 76 -12.24 12.60 20.62
N ASP A 77 -13.02 12.35 19.56
CA ASP A 77 -14.31 11.69 19.72
C ASP A 77 -14.94 11.22 18.41
N ASP A 78 -15.75 10.18 18.60
CA ASP A 78 -16.91 9.73 17.86
C ASP A 78 -16.83 9.19 16.43
N HIS A 79 -17.29 7.94 16.37
CA HIS A 79 -17.88 7.29 15.22
C HIS A 79 -18.95 8.19 14.57
N GLU A 80 -18.76 8.53 13.29
CA GLU A 80 -19.88 8.76 12.40
C GLU A 80 -19.76 7.86 11.16
N ASP A 81 -20.81 7.08 10.99
CA ASP A 81 -21.09 6.16 9.91
C ASP A 81 -21.48 6.93 8.62
N LEU A 82 -21.71 6.19 7.54
CA LEU A 82 -22.27 6.60 6.23
C LEU A 82 -21.30 6.81 5.04
N SER A 83 -21.17 5.68 4.33
CA SER A 83 -21.62 5.46 2.95
C SER A 83 -21.11 6.32 1.79
N ALA A 84 -20.65 5.56 0.78
CA ALA A 84 -20.84 5.82 -0.65
C ALA A 84 -19.99 6.94 -1.28
N LEU A 85 -18.71 6.62 -1.48
CA LEU A 85 -18.09 6.93 -2.77
C LEU A 85 -17.91 5.61 -3.51
N SER A 86 -18.77 5.44 -4.52
CA SER A 86 -18.79 4.37 -5.50
C SER A 86 -17.37 4.03 -5.96
N SER A 87 -16.88 2.90 -5.48
CA SER A 87 -15.56 2.33 -5.75
C SER A 87 -15.54 1.60 -7.12
N ASP A 88 -16.31 2.08 -8.09
CA ASP A 88 -16.56 1.35 -9.33
C ASP A 88 -15.48 1.55 -10.39
N GLU A 89 -14.64 2.60 -10.30
CA GLU A 89 -13.53 2.76 -11.25
C GLU A 89 -12.25 1.98 -10.88
N PHE A 90 -12.16 1.44 -9.65
CA PHE A 90 -10.98 0.68 -9.18
C PHE A 90 -11.22 -0.81 -8.95
N LYS A 91 -12.48 -1.28 -9.01
CA LYS A 91 -12.79 -2.71 -8.88
C LYS A 91 -12.28 -3.54 -10.06
N ASP A 92 -12.08 -2.92 -11.22
CA ASP A 92 -11.77 -3.65 -12.46
C ASP A 92 -10.27 -3.89 -12.70
N GLN A 93 -9.37 -3.33 -11.91
CA GLN A 93 -7.94 -3.44 -12.23
C GLN A 93 -7.33 -4.79 -11.81
N PHE A 94 -7.91 -5.48 -10.83
CA PHE A 94 -7.46 -6.82 -10.40
C PHE A 94 -8.63 -7.65 -9.85
N CYS A 95 -9.45 -8.25 -10.71
CA CYS A 95 -10.62 -9.03 -10.27
C CYS A 95 -10.28 -10.15 -9.25
N CYS A 96 -9.02 -10.61 -9.24
CA CYS A 96 -8.57 -11.71 -8.39
C CYS A 96 -7.98 -11.26 -7.04
N PHE A 97 -7.76 -9.96 -6.82
CA PHE A 97 -7.03 -9.49 -5.64
C PHE A 97 -7.81 -9.68 -4.34
N GLU A 98 -9.10 -9.29 -4.32
CA GLU A 98 -9.95 -9.54 -3.16
C GLU A 98 -10.16 -11.03 -2.91
N ARG A 99 -10.33 -11.82 -3.98
CA ARG A 99 -10.44 -13.29 -3.91
C ARG A 99 -9.22 -13.91 -3.22
N PHE A 100 -8.01 -13.62 -3.69
CA PHE A 100 -6.80 -14.22 -3.11
C PHE A 100 -6.56 -13.80 -1.66
N ILE A 101 -6.91 -12.57 -1.28
CA ILE A 101 -6.86 -12.15 0.12
C ILE A 101 -7.86 -12.94 0.96
N ASN A 102 -9.05 -13.21 0.42
CA ASN A 102 -10.07 -13.97 1.13
C ASN A 102 -9.72 -15.46 1.29
N GLU A 103 -8.98 -16.04 0.34
CA GLU A 103 -8.48 -17.43 0.38
C GLU A 103 -7.23 -17.62 1.25
N LEU A 104 -6.58 -16.54 1.70
CA LEU A 104 -5.44 -16.66 2.60
C LEU A 104 -5.84 -17.35 3.91
N PRO A 105 -4.98 -18.23 4.45
CA PRO A 105 -5.16 -18.75 5.80
C PRO A 105 -5.41 -17.64 6.83
N PRO A 106 -6.30 -17.83 7.81
CA PRO A 106 -6.80 -16.74 8.66
C PRO A 106 -5.72 -15.86 9.27
N HIS A 107 -4.65 -16.46 9.79
CA HIS A 107 -3.55 -15.73 10.43
C HIS A 107 -2.74 -14.84 9.45
N TYR A 108 -2.67 -15.23 8.18
CA TYR A 108 -2.01 -14.46 7.11
C TYR A 108 -2.93 -13.36 6.58
N LYS A 109 -4.22 -13.68 6.40
CA LYS A 109 -5.25 -12.71 6.05
C LYS A 109 -5.29 -11.57 7.06
N THR A 110 -5.40 -11.88 8.36
CA THR A 110 -5.43 -10.87 9.42
C THR A 110 -4.19 -9.96 9.39
N ALA A 111 -3.00 -10.53 9.21
CA ALA A 111 -1.76 -9.76 9.15
C ALA A 111 -1.74 -8.80 7.94
N ILE A 112 -2.13 -9.27 6.75
CA ILE A 112 -2.21 -8.44 5.54
C ILE A 112 -3.29 -7.37 5.67
N THR A 113 -4.47 -7.73 6.17
CA THR A 113 -5.57 -6.79 6.36
C THR A 113 -5.20 -5.68 7.32
N LEU A 114 -4.63 -5.99 8.49
CA LEU A 114 -4.26 -4.95 9.47
C LEU A 114 -3.23 -3.97 8.90
N VAL A 115 -2.19 -4.50 8.26
CA VAL A 115 -1.05 -3.68 7.82
C VAL A 115 -1.34 -2.95 6.52
N TYR A 116 -1.83 -3.64 5.49
CA TYR A 116 -1.98 -3.07 4.15
C TYR A 116 -3.36 -2.44 3.93
N ILE A 117 -4.42 -3.09 4.40
CA ILE A 117 -5.79 -2.58 4.20
C ILE A 117 -6.10 -1.50 5.25
N LYS A 118 -5.98 -1.83 6.55
CA LYS A 118 -6.27 -0.91 7.66
C LYS A 118 -5.11 0.03 8.01
N GLY A 119 -3.93 -0.13 7.41
CA GLY A 119 -2.82 0.84 7.52
C GLY A 119 -2.09 0.86 8.86
N LYS A 120 -2.29 -0.15 9.71
CA LYS A 120 -1.64 -0.25 11.02
C LYS A 120 -0.14 -0.45 10.86
N LYS A 121 0.65 0.12 11.78
CA LYS A 121 2.09 -0.21 11.86
C LYS A 121 2.24 -1.69 12.21
N GLN A 122 3.32 -2.32 11.75
CA GLN A 122 3.54 -3.75 12.03
C GLN A 122 3.66 -4.05 13.54
N SER A 123 4.20 -3.11 14.32
CA SER A 123 4.26 -3.22 15.79
C SER A 123 2.87 -3.16 16.42
N GLU A 124 2.10 -2.14 16.07
CA GLU A 124 0.72 -1.94 16.54
C GLU A 124 -0.18 -3.12 16.15
N ALA A 125 -0.06 -3.60 14.91
CA ALA A 125 -0.80 -4.77 14.44
C ALA A 125 -0.41 -6.06 15.19
N ALA A 126 0.87 -6.18 15.61
CA ALA A 126 1.34 -7.34 16.36
C ALA A 126 0.79 -7.32 17.79
N GLU A 127 0.81 -6.15 18.43
CA GLU A 127 0.21 -5.92 19.74
C GLU A 127 -1.31 -6.20 19.73
N LEU A 128 -2.03 -5.69 18.72
CA LEU A 128 -3.48 -5.88 18.56
C LEU A 128 -3.91 -7.34 18.52
N ILE A 129 -3.07 -8.24 17.99
CA ILE A 129 -3.39 -9.67 17.88
C ILE A 129 -2.56 -10.55 18.82
N GLY A 130 -1.85 -9.94 19.78
CA GLY A 130 -1.12 -10.64 20.83
C GLY A 130 0.06 -11.48 20.34
N ILE A 131 0.79 -11.04 19.30
CA ILE A 131 1.98 -11.73 18.78
C ILE A 131 3.23 -10.84 18.80
N SER A 132 4.41 -11.44 18.69
CA SER A 132 5.65 -10.67 18.54
C SER A 132 5.75 -9.99 17.18
N LEU A 133 6.46 -8.87 17.12
CA LEU A 133 6.78 -8.18 15.86
C LEU A 133 7.49 -9.11 14.84
N ALA A 134 8.33 -10.02 15.33
CA ALA A 134 9.00 -11.02 14.49
C ALA A 134 7.98 -11.99 13.84
N ASN A 135 6.99 -12.46 14.60
CA ASN A 135 5.93 -13.33 14.10
C ASN A 135 5.03 -12.57 13.10
N MET A 136 4.71 -11.30 13.37
CA MET A 136 3.98 -10.44 12.43
C MET A 136 4.72 -10.30 11.10
N LYS A 137 6.02 -9.99 11.13
CA LYS A 137 6.87 -9.91 9.92
C LYS A 137 6.88 -11.24 9.15
N ALA A 138 7.00 -12.36 9.85
CA ALA A 138 6.97 -13.69 9.24
C ALA A 138 5.61 -14.00 8.58
N ARG A 139 4.50 -13.66 9.24
CA ARG A 139 3.14 -13.82 8.68
C ARG A 139 2.94 -12.97 7.43
N ILE A 140 3.36 -11.71 7.44
CA ILE A 140 3.30 -10.82 6.28
C ILE A 140 4.10 -11.39 5.12
N ARG A 141 5.33 -11.85 5.38
CA ARG A 141 6.19 -12.44 4.35
C ARG A 141 5.53 -13.66 3.70
N ARG A 142 5.07 -14.63 4.50
CA ARG A 142 4.39 -15.82 4.00
C ARG A 142 3.11 -15.51 3.25
N ALA A 143 2.33 -14.54 3.74
CA ALA A 143 1.12 -14.10 3.05
C ALA A 143 1.45 -13.55 1.66
N LYS A 144 2.50 -12.73 1.53
CA LYS A 144 2.97 -12.23 0.23
C LYS A 144 3.45 -13.35 -0.70
N ASP A 145 4.16 -14.34 -0.17
CA ASP A 145 4.63 -15.48 -0.97
C ASP A 145 3.46 -16.29 -1.53
N ILE A 146 2.40 -16.51 -0.73
CA ILE A 146 1.17 -17.19 -1.18
C ILE A 146 0.46 -16.37 -2.25
N LEU A 147 0.26 -15.06 -2.01
CA LEU A 147 -0.39 -14.18 -2.97
C LEU A 147 0.39 -14.15 -4.29
N LYS A 148 1.73 -14.02 -4.22
CA LYS A 148 2.62 -14.03 -5.39
C LYS A 148 2.41 -15.28 -6.23
N LYS A 149 2.38 -16.45 -5.59
CA LYS A 149 2.15 -17.73 -6.27
C LYS A 149 0.78 -17.76 -6.96
N ARG A 150 -0.28 -17.33 -6.27
CA ARG A 150 -1.64 -17.29 -6.83
C ARG A 150 -1.78 -16.34 -8.02
N PHE A 151 -1.19 -15.14 -7.93
CA PHE A 151 -1.17 -14.19 -9.04
C PHE A 151 -0.45 -14.74 -10.28
N ASN A 152 0.65 -15.45 -10.08
CA ASN A 152 1.39 -16.08 -11.18
C ASN A 152 0.60 -17.23 -11.81
N GLU A 153 0.01 -18.11 -10.99
CA GLU A 153 -0.71 -19.31 -11.45
C GLU A 153 -2.03 -18.96 -12.15
N CYS A 154 -2.74 -17.97 -11.65
CA CYS A 154 -4.11 -17.69 -12.04
C CYS A 154 -4.22 -16.56 -13.07
N CYS A 155 -3.44 -15.48 -12.90
CA CYS A 155 -3.57 -14.27 -13.72
C CYS A 155 -2.42 -14.09 -14.72
N GLN A 156 -1.49 -15.05 -14.84
CA GLN A 156 -0.28 -14.97 -15.67
C GLN A 156 0.59 -13.71 -15.45
N PHE A 157 0.43 -13.02 -14.32
CA PHE A 157 1.34 -11.93 -14.00
C PHE A 157 2.73 -12.51 -13.76
N SER A 158 3.74 -11.87 -14.35
CA SER A 158 5.15 -12.18 -14.18
C SER A 158 5.81 -11.11 -13.32
N PHE A 159 6.96 -11.43 -12.73
CA PHE A 159 7.79 -10.42 -12.08
C PHE A 159 8.99 -10.15 -13.00
N ASN A 160 9.24 -8.89 -13.33
CA ASN A 160 10.48 -8.54 -14.01
C ASN A 160 11.69 -8.62 -13.06
N ASP A 161 12.89 -8.41 -13.60
CA ASP A 161 14.14 -8.40 -12.84
C ASP A 161 14.18 -7.32 -11.73
N LYS A 162 13.28 -6.33 -11.79
CA LYS A 162 13.11 -5.28 -10.78
C LYS A 162 12.11 -5.64 -9.68
N GLY A 163 11.45 -6.81 -9.77
CA GLY A 163 10.42 -7.26 -8.82
C GLY A 163 9.07 -6.57 -9.00
N GLU A 164 8.84 -5.95 -10.16
CA GLU A 164 7.56 -5.33 -10.54
C GLU A 164 6.66 -6.38 -11.19
N LEU A 165 5.37 -6.32 -10.88
CA LEU A 165 4.35 -7.18 -11.48
C LEU A 165 4.07 -6.69 -12.91
N ILE A 166 4.32 -7.52 -13.91
CA ILE A 166 4.08 -7.24 -15.34
C ILE A 166 3.12 -8.30 -15.91
N GLY A 167 2.07 -7.86 -16.58
CA GLY A 167 1.10 -8.71 -17.25
C GLY A 167 -0.23 -7.98 -17.42
N GLU A 168 -1.17 -8.59 -18.15
CA GLU A 168 -2.55 -8.13 -18.23
C GLU A 168 -3.45 -9.04 -17.38
N SER A 169 -4.48 -8.47 -16.76
CA SER A 169 -5.42 -9.21 -15.92
C SER A 169 -6.24 -10.20 -16.75
N ASN A 170 -5.77 -11.44 -16.88
CA ASN A 170 -6.55 -12.51 -17.50
C ASN A 170 -7.38 -13.25 -16.44
N CYS A 171 -8.57 -12.72 -16.15
CA CYS A 171 -9.50 -13.29 -15.18
C CYS A 171 -10.19 -14.58 -15.66
N ALA A 172 -10.09 -14.93 -16.96
CA ALA A 172 -10.74 -16.13 -17.52
C ALA A 172 -10.14 -17.46 -17.02
N HIS A 173 -8.95 -17.42 -16.42
CA HIS A 173 -8.30 -18.58 -15.80
C HIS A 173 -8.48 -18.66 -14.29
N CYS A 174 -9.25 -17.73 -13.72
CA CYS A 174 -9.52 -17.65 -12.29
C CYS A 174 -10.93 -18.08 -11.93
N GLU A 175 -11.56 -18.92 -12.75
CA GLU A 175 -12.75 -19.69 -12.41
C GLU A 175 -12.35 -21.15 -12.20
N ASP A 176 -11.85 -21.43 -10.99
CA ASP A 176 -11.98 -22.70 -10.26
C ASP A 176 -11.58 -22.46 -8.78
#